data_AF-A0A9E6VXV6-F1
#
_entry.id   AF-A0A9E6VXV6-F1
#
_cell.length_a   1.000
_cell.length_b   1.000
_cell.length_c   1.000
_cell.angle_alpha   90.00
_cell.angle_beta   90.00
_cell.angle_gamma   90.00
#
_symmetry.space_group_name_H-M   'P 1'
#
loop_
_entity.id
_entity.type
_entity.pdbx_description
1 polymer ?
#
loop_
_entity_poly.entity_id
_entity_poly.type
_entity_poly.pdbx_seq_one_letter_code
_entity_poly.pdbx_strand_id
1 'polypeptide(L)'
;MPSETKDPIAAFKEEVSHTVKGYENETDWQKLSHDWLLQALAKRYVYNFSSLGRPIIQLPQDMVAFQEIVWEVKPDLIIETGIAHGGSLIQSAALLAMLDYCDAVEAGEMLDPSKPKRRVLGIDIDIRAHNRVAVEAHPMAGRIDMIQGSSIDADIIAEVAEIAGGAKRVLVSLDSNHTHDHVLAELEAYAPLTSRGSYCLVFDTVVEDMPEGFYPDRPWHPGNSPKSAVFEYLERLKGAGVLGADGSPLAFENDKAIEDKLFLTVTPAGFLKRV
;
A
#
# COMPACT_ATOMS: atom_id res chain seq x y z
N MET A 1 41.24 -1.06 -26.29
CA MET A 1 40.16 -1.75 -25.56
C MET A 1 38.89 -0.95 -25.82
N PRO A 2 37.84 -1.52 -26.43
CA PRO A 2 36.59 -0.80 -26.59
C PRO A 2 36.05 -0.52 -25.18
N SER A 3 35.79 0.75 -24.86
CA SER A 3 35.05 1.07 -23.63
C SER A 3 33.70 0.40 -23.73
N GLU A 4 33.40 -0.53 -22.83
CA GLU A 4 32.05 -1.06 -22.68
C GLU A 4 31.11 0.12 -22.48
N THR A 5 30.33 0.44 -23.51
CA THR A 5 29.26 1.42 -23.41
C THR A 5 28.26 0.87 -22.42
N LYS A 6 28.17 1.51 -21.25
CA LYS A 6 27.25 1.17 -20.18
C LYS A 6 25.84 0.98 -20.76
N ASP A 7 25.15 -0.09 -20.35
CA ASP A 7 23.75 -0.36 -20.76
C ASP A 7 22.90 0.91 -20.54
N PRO A 8 22.29 1.49 -21.59
CA PRO A 8 21.51 2.71 -21.47
C PRO A 8 20.38 2.62 -20.44
N ILE A 9 19.79 1.44 -20.24
CA ILE A 9 18.73 1.24 -19.25
C ILE A 9 19.31 1.30 -17.83
N ALA A 10 20.41 0.60 -17.58
CA ALA A 10 21.12 0.67 -16.30
C ALA A 10 21.60 2.10 -16.01
N ALA A 11 22.14 2.81 -17.01
CA ALA A 11 22.57 4.20 -16.87
C ALA A 11 21.41 5.13 -16.49
N PHE A 12 20.25 4.99 -17.14
CA PHE A 12 19.07 5.80 -16.80
C PHE A 12 18.55 5.51 -15.39
N LYS A 13 18.54 4.25 -14.95
CA LYS A 13 18.15 3.91 -13.56
C LYS A 13 19.08 4.54 -12.53
N GLU A 14 20.38 4.56 -12.80
CA GLU A 14 21.35 5.25 -11.93
C GLU A 14 21.15 6.76 -11.94
N GLU A 15 20.88 7.37 -13.10
CA GLU A 15 20.55 8.79 -13.22
C GLU A 15 19.32 9.16 -12.38
N VAL A 16 18.25 8.37 -12.47
CA VAL A 16 17.04 8.56 -11.65
C VAL A 16 17.38 8.44 -10.16
N SER A 17 18.10 7.39 -9.75
CA SER A 17 18.49 7.22 -8.34
C SER A 17 19.36 8.37 -7.83
N HIS A 18 20.32 8.85 -8.63
CA HIS A 18 21.15 10.00 -8.28
C HIS A 18 20.31 11.27 -8.16
N THR A 19 19.38 11.49 -9.09
CA THR A 19 18.50 12.66 -9.09
C THR A 19 17.60 12.67 -7.87
N VAL A 20 16.96 11.54 -7.55
CA VAL A 20 16.08 11.41 -6.38
C VAL A 20 16.85 11.64 -5.07
N LYS A 21 18.07 11.13 -4.95
CA LYS A 21 18.92 11.39 -3.77
C LYS A 21 19.22 12.88 -3.58
N GLY A 22 19.32 13.65 -4.67
CA GLY A 22 19.53 15.10 -4.59
C GLY A 22 18.37 15.85 -3.90
N TYR A 23 17.17 15.29 -3.92
CA TYR A 23 15.95 15.92 -3.40
C TYR A 23 15.90 16.02 -1.87
N GLU A 24 16.69 15.23 -1.15
CA GLU A 24 16.73 15.26 0.31
C GLU A 24 17.10 16.66 0.85
N ASN A 25 17.87 17.43 0.07
CA ASN A 25 18.38 18.75 0.45
C ASN A 25 17.52 19.91 -0.10
N GLU A 26 16.46 19.63 -0.87
CA GLU A 26 15.61 20.65 -1.51
C GLU A 26 14.48 21.13 -0.57
N THR A 27 14.86 21.74 0.56
CA THR A 27 13.93 22.09 1.65
C THR A 27 12.78 23.01 1.23
N ASP A 28 13.03 23.98 0.35
CA ASP A 28 12.00 24.90 -0.15
C ASP A 28 10.97 24.17 -1.01
N TRP A 29 11.40 23.18 -1.80
CA TRP A 29 10.51 22.37 -2.62
C TRP A 29 9.73 21.35 -1.80
N GLN A 30 10.36 20.74 -0.79
CA GLN A 30 9.67 19.90 0.20
C GLN A 30 8.56 20.69 0.90
N LYS A 31 8.86 21.92 1.35
CA LYS A 31 7.87 22.80 1.96
C LYS A 31 6.72 23.14 1.00
N LEU A 32 7.04 23.52 -0.24
CA LEU A 32 6.02 23.82 -1.26
C LEU A 32 5.11 22.61 -1.52
N SER A 33 5.68 21.41 -1.56
CA SER A 33 4.96 20.16 -1.76
C SER A 33 4.02 19.87 -0.59
N HIS A 34 4.49 20.05 0.65
CA HIS A 34 3.66 19.91 1.85
C HIS A 34 2.53 20.94 1.89
N ASP A 35 2.81 22.22 1.64
CA ASP A 35 1.79 23.28 1.61
C ASP A 35 0.73 23.02 0.54
N TRP A 36 1.14 22.54 -0.64
CA TRP A 36 0.21 22.13 -1.70
C TRP A 36 -0.67 20.96 -1.24
N LEU A 37 -0.06 19.95 -0.62
CA LEU A 37 -0.77 18.76 -0.16
C LEU A 37 -1.84 19.10 0.88
N LEU A 38 -1.52 19.96 1.86
CA LEU A 38 -2.49 20.46 2.82
C LEU A 38 -3.68 21.14 2.13
N GLN A 39 -3.43 21.97 1.12
CA GLN A 39 -4.51 22.62 0.36
C GLN A 39 -5.33 21.60 -0.45
N ALA A 40 -4.66 20.62 -1.07
CA ALA A 40 -5.31 19.58 -1.86
C ALA A 40 -6.25 18.74 -0.98
N LEU A 41 -5.79 18.30 0.19
CA LEU A 41 -6.59 17.54 1.15
C LEU A 41 -7.76 18.36 1.71
N ALA A 42 -7.53 19.61 2.09
CA ALA A 42 -8.59 20.52 2.55
C ALA A 42 -9.67 20.76 1.50
N LYS A 43 -9.30 20.72 0.21
CA LYS A 43 -10.22 20.86 -0.93
C LYS A 43 -10.76 19.53 -1.44
N ARG A 44 -10.52 18.43 -0.72
CA ARG A 44 -10.95 17.07 -1.08
C ARG A 44 -10.45 16.62 -2.46
N TYR A 45 -9.28 17.09 -2.90
CA TYR A 45 -8.71 16.77 -4.21
C TYR A 45 -8.61 15.26 -4.44
N VAL A 46 -8.19 14.50 -3.41
CA VAL A 46 -8.03 13.04 -3.46
C VAL A 46 -9.34 12.28 -3.70
N TYR A 47 -10.50 12.91 -3.57
CA TYR A 47 -11.81 12.28 -3.83
C TYR A 47 -12.21 12.31 -5.31
N ASN A 48 -11.45 13.00 -6.17
CA ASN A 48 -11.85 13.26 -7.55
C ASN A 48 -11.52 12.11 -8.52
N PHE A 49 -10.85 11.05 -8.05
CA PHE A 49 -10.28 10.01 -8.90
C PHE A 49 -11.10 8.72 -8.91
N SER A 50 -10.87 7.94 -9.95
CA SER A 50 -11.43 6.59 -10.09
C SER A 50 -10.39 5.64 -10.64
N SER A 51 -10.47 4.38 -10.24
CA SER A 51 -9.72 3.27 -10.81
C SER A 51 -10.68 2.40 -11.62
N LEU A 52 -10.47 2.34 -12.94
CA LEU A 52 -11.28 1.59 -13.89
C LEU A 52 -12.81 1.76 -13.71
N GLY A 53 -13.25 2.98 -13.37
CA GLY A 53 -14.67 3.30 -13.20
C GLY A 53 -15.22 3.12 -11.79
N ARG A 54 -14.42 2.70 -10.80
CA ARG A 54 -14.78 2.74 -9.37
C ARG A 54 -14.06 3.89 -8.64
N PRO A 55 -14.76 4.70 -7.82
CA PRO A 55 -14.11 5.77 -7.07
C PRO A 55 -13.00 5.25 -6.16
N ILE A 56 -11.88 5.97 -6.14
CA ILE A 56 -10.74 5.71 -5.25
C ILE A 56 -10.37 7.02 -4.57
N ILE A 57 -10.23 7.00 -3.25
CA ILE A 57 -9.85 8.17 -2.46
C ILE A 57 -8.35 8.06 -2.22
N GLN A 58 -7.55 8.56 -3.17
CA GLN A 58 -6.10 8.44 -3.09
C GLN A 58 -5.42 9.52 -3.95
N LEU A 59 -4.17 9.87 -3.63
CA LEU A 59 -3.35 10.69 -4.53
C LEU A 59 -2.94 9.87 -5.77
N PRO A 60 -3.02 10.45 -6.99
CA PRO A 60 -2.50 9.80 -8.19
C PRO A 60 -1.03 9.38 -8.10
N GLN A 61 -0.21 10.13 -7.37
CA GLN A 61 1.20 9.83 -7.12
C GLN A 61 1.36 8.53 -6.32
N ASP A 62 0.61 8.37 -5.23
CA ASP A 62 0.60 7.15 -4.43
C ASP A 62 0.04 5.96 -5.22
N MET A 63 -0.96 6.19 -6.07
CA MET A 63 -1.47 5.17 -7.00
C MET A 63 -0.40 4.67 -7.98
N VAL A 64 0.49 5.56 -8.46
CA VAL A 64 1.63 5.18 -9.33
C VAL A 64 2.70 4.46 -8.53
N ALA A 65 3.02 4.93 -7.32
CA ALA A 65 3.95 4.24 -6.43
C ALA A 65 3.49 2.81 -6.12
N PHE A 66 2.21 2.64 -5.80
CA PHE A 66 1.60 1.34 -5.59
C PHE A 66 1.73 0.44 -6.83
N GLN A 67 1.51 0.98 -8.03
CA GLN A 67 1.71 0.25 -9.28
C GLN A 67 3.16 -0.21 -9.46
N GLU A 68 4.15 0.66 -9.18
CA GLU A 68 5.57 0.29 -9.27
C GLU A 68 5.93 -0.80 -8.26
N ILE A 69 5.45 -0.68 -7.01
CA ILE A 69 5.67 -1.66 -5.96
C ILE A 69 5.07 -3.02 -6.35
N VAL A 70 3.80 -3.07 -6.79
CA VAL A 70 3.17 -4.33 -7.24
C VAL A 70 3.95 -4.94 -8.41
N TRP A 71 4.50 -4.10 -9.30
CA TRP A 71 5.33 -4.57 -10.40
C TRP A 71 6.68 -5.14 -9.95
N GLU A 72 7.37 -4.52 -8.99
CA GLU A 72 8.63 -5.02 -8.43
C GLU A 72 8.41 -6.31 -7.64
N VAL A 73 7.41 -6.30 -6.76
CA VAL A 73 7.12 -7.39 -5.83
C VAL A 73 6.56 -8.60 -6.58
N LYS A 74 5.65 -8.39 -7.54
CA LYS A 74 4.87 -9.46 -8.18
C LYS A 74 4.09 -10.33 -7.16
N PRO A 75 3.23 -9.75 -6.30
CA PRO A 75 2.49 -10.51 -5.30
C PRO A 75 1.49 -11.47 -5.95
N ASP A 76 1.16 -12.55 -5.23
CA ASP A 76 0.01 -13.40 -5.53
C ASP A 76 -1.18 -13.17 -4.58
N LEU A 77 -0.95 -12.48 -3.46
CA LEU A 77 -1.99 -11.95 -2.60
C LEU A 77 -1.70 -10.49 -2.22
N ILE A 78 -2.69 -9.62 -2.39
CA ILE A 78 -2.72 -8.26 -1.82
C ILE A 78 -3.80 -8.24 -0.75
N ILE A 79 -3.45 -7.84 0.47
CA ILE A 79 -4.39 -7.66 1.58
C ILE A 79 -4.60 -6.15 1.78
N GLU A 80 -5.84 -5.68 1.77
CA GLU A 80 -6.22 -4.29 1.98
C GLU A 80 -7.20 -4.16 3.16
N THR A 81 -6.91 -3.31 4.14
CA THR A 81 -7.89 -2.89 5.14
C THR A 81 -8.44 -1.51 4.78
N GLY A 82 -9.76 -1.35 4.84
CA GLY A 82 -10.48 -0.18 4.32
C GLY A 82 -10.84 -0.33 2.85
N ILE A 83 -12.13 -0.55 2.55
CA ILE A 83 -12.62 -0.71 1.17
C ILE A 83 -13.24 0.58 0.65
N ALA A 84 -13.94 1.34 1.51
CA ALA A 84 -14.63 2.59 1.16
C ALA A 84 -15.55 2.47 -0.09
N HIS A 85 -15.07 2.84 -1.28
CA HIS A 85 -15.80 2.78 -2.56
C HIS A 85 -15.35 1.62 -3.48
N GLY A 86 -14.36 0.83 -3.04
CA GLY A 86 -13.82 -0.33 -3.73
C GLY A 86 -12.83 -0.03 -4.87
N GLY A 87 -12.49 1.23 -5.13
CA GLY A 87 -11.58 1.60 -6.22
C GLY A 87 -10.15 1.08 -6.04
N SER A 88 -9.65 1.01 -4.80
CA SER A 88 -8.34 0.41 -4.49
C SER A 88 -8.33 -1.09 -4.82
N LEU A 89 -9.35 -1.83 -4.37
CA LEU A 89 -9.52 -3.25 -4.72
C LEU A 89 -9.53 -3.47 -6.24
N ILE A 90 -10.24 -2.61 -6.99
CA ILE A 90 -10.25 -2.69 -8.46
C ILE A 90 -8.86 -2.39 -9.05
N GLN A 91 -8.14 -1.41 -8.51
CA GLN A 91 -6.77 -1.09 -8.93
C GLN A 91 -5.85 -2.29 -8.72
N SER A 92 -5.82 -2.83 -7.50
CA SER A 92 -5.01 -3.99 -7.12
C SER A 92 -5.33 -5.19 -8.00
N ALA A 93 -6.61 -5.51 -8.19
CA ALA A 93 -7.03 -6.63 -9.03
C ALA A 93 -6.61 -6.45 -10.50
N ALA A 94 -6.65 -5.22 -11.03
CA ALA A 94 -6.19 -4.92 -12.37
C ALA A 94 -4.67 -5.06 -12.53
N LEU A 95 -3.90 -4.61 -11.54
CA LEU A 95 -2.45 -4.78 -11.52
C LEU A 95 -2.08 -6.27 -11.49
N LEU A 96 -2.74 -7.06 -10.64
CA LEU A 96 -2.56 -8.51 -10.59
C LEU A 96 -2.97 -9.20 -11.90
N ALA A 97 -4.02 -8.72 -12.57
CA ALA A 97 -4.41 -9.21 -13.89
C ALA A 97 -3.34 -8.95 -14.95
N MET A 98 -2.69 -7.78 -14.91
CA MET A 98 -1.57 -7.45 -15.80
C MET A 98 -0.35 -8.33 -15.54
N LEU A 99 -0.07 -8.69 -14.28
CA LEU A 99 0.98 -9.66 -13.97
C LEU A 99 0.68 -11.04 -14.55
N ASP A 100 -0.54 -11.55 -14.36
CA ASP A 100 -0.97 -12.82 -14.95
C ASP A 100 -0.86 -12.80 -16.49
N TYR A 101 -1.20 -11.68 -17.13
CA TYR A 101 -1.06 -11.52 -18.57
C TYR A 101 0.41 -11.56 -19.01
N CYS A 102 1.30 -10.81 -18.37
CA CYS A 102 2.72 -10.81 -18.70
C CYS A 102 3.34 -12.20 -18.52
N ASP A 103 3.04 -12.89 -17.42
CA ASP A 103 3.53 -14.25 -17.17
C ASP A 103 3.04 -15.21 -18.26
N ALA A 104 1.78 -15.10 -18.68
CA ALA A 104 1.21 -15.95 -19.74
C ALA A 104 1.89 -15.69 -21.09
N VAL A 105 2.18 -14.42 -21.43
CA VAL A 105 2.93 -14.05 -22.64
C VAL A 105 4.33 -14.63 -22.62
N GLU A 106 5.05 -14.52 -21.49
CA GLU A 106 6.40 -15.05 -21.33
C GLU A 106 6.44 -16.59 -21.40
N ALA A 107 5.44 -17.26 -20.82
CA ALA A 107 5.32 -18.71 -20.84
C ALA A 107 4.73 -19.27 -22.16
N GLY A 108 4.15 -18.43 -23.01
CA GLY A 108 3.40 -18.86 -24.20
C GLY A 108 2.11 -19.60 -23.87
N GLU A 109 1.49 -19.29 -22.72
CA GLU A 109 0.27 -19.93 -22.20
C GLU A 109 -0.99 -19.11 -22.52
N MET A 110 -2.14 -19.77 -22.57
CA MET A 110 -3.43 -19.07 -22.61
C MET A 110 -3.83 -18.61 -21.20
N LEU A 111 -4.29 -17.36 -21.09
CA LEU A 111 -4.85 -16.81 -19.85
C LEU A 111 -6.36 -17.04 -19.80
N ASP A 112 -6.83 -17.76 -18.77
CA ASP A 112 -8.25 -17.87 -18.46
C ASP A 112 -8.64 -16.82 -17.39
N PRO A 113 -9.34 -15.74 -17.76
CA PRO A 113 -9.70 -14.68 -16.81
C PRO A 113 -10.67 -15.14 -15.72
N SER A 114 -11.32 -16.30 -15.87
CA SER A 114 -12.22 -16.88 -14.85
C SER A 114 -11.48 -17.68 -13.76
N LYS A 115 -10.18 -17.92 -13.93
CA LYS A 115 -9.33 -18.68 -12.98
C LYS A 115 -8.07 -17.91 -12.63
N PRO A 116 -8.20 -16.76 -11.94
CA PRO A 116 -7.04 -15.96 -11.59
C PRO A 116 -6.11 -16.71 -10.64
N LYS A 117 -4.79 -16.56 -10.84
CA LYS A 117 -3.77 -17.13 -9.96
C LYS A 117 -3.44 -16.21 -8.78
N ARG A 118 -3.82 -14.93 -8.90
CA ARG A 118 -3.50 -13.84 -7.97
C ARG A 118 -4.77 -13.15 -7.49
N ARG A 119 -4.85 -12.86 -6.20
CA ARG A 119 -6.08 -12.35 -5.55
C ARG A 119 -5.84 -11.12 -4.69
N VAL A 120 -6.92 -10.37 -4.46
CA VAL A 120 -7.00 -9.26 -3.52
C VAL A 120 -7.98 -9.66 -2.42
N LEU A 121 -7.62 -9.46 -1.17
CA LEU A 121 -8.47 -9.63 -0.01
C LEU A 121 -8.73 -8.27 0.63
N GLY A 122 -9.96 -7.78 0.54
CA GLY A 122 -10.39 -6.54 1.20
C GLY A 122 -11.07 -6.82 2.54
N ILE A 123 -10.75 -6.02 3.57
CA ILE A 123 -11.42 -6.04 4.87
C ILE A 123 -12.04 -4.66 5.15
N ASP A 124 -13.31 -4.62 5.53
CA ASP A 124 -13.96 -3.38 5.97
C ASP A 124 -15.02 -3.69 7.03
N ILE A 125 -15.15 -2.81 8.04
CA ILE A 125 -16.15 -2.94 9.09
C ILE A 125 -17.58 -2.78 8.55
N ASP A 126 -17.76 -2.04 7.46
CA ASP A 126 -19.05 -1.81 6.80
C ASP A 126 -18.92 -1.82 5.27
N ILE A 127 -19.09 -3.01 4.67
CA ILE A 127 -19.19 -3.15 3.21
C ILE A 127 -20.62 -2.84 2.78
N ARG A 128 -20.89 -1.54 2.61
CA ARG A 128 -22.19 -1.00 2.20
C ARG A 128 -22.78 -1.78 1.02
N ALA A 129 -24.04 -2.19 1.14
CA ALA A 129 -24.68 -3.07 0.15
C ALA A 129 -24.60 -2.58 -1.31
N HIS A 130 -24.79 -1.29 -1.55
CA HIS A 130 -24.67 -0.71 -2.90
C HIS A 130 -23.23 -0.77 -3.42
N ASN A 131 -22.24 -0.65 -2.54
CA ASN A 131 -20.83 -0.72 -2.89
C ASN A 131 -20.42 -2.16 -3.20
N ARG A 132 -20.85 -3.12 -2.38
CA ARG A 132 -20.67 -4.56 -2.63
C ARG A 132 -21.18 -4.95 -4.02
N VAL A 133 -22.43 -4.60 -4.34
CA VAL A 133 -23.02 -4.88 -5.67
C VAL A 133 -22.17 -4.28 -6.80
N ALA A 134 -21.66 -3.07 -6.63
CA ALA A 134 -20.85 -2.41 -7.65
C ALA A 134 -19.47 -3.07 -7.83
N VAL A 135 -18.84 -3.56 -6.76
CA VAL A 135 -17.57 -4.32 -6.83
C VAL A 135 -17.81 -5.69 -7.46
N GLU A 136 -18.84 -6.42 -7.03
CA GLU A 136 -19.17 -7.76 -7.52
C GLU A 136 -19.63 -7.75 -9.00
N ALA A 137 -20.21 -6.66 -9.48
CA ALA A 137 -20.57 -6.49 -10.89
C ALA A 137 -19.38 -6.10 -11.79
N HIS A 138 -18.23 -5.71 -11.21
CA HIS A 138 -17.07 -5.27 -11.99
C HIS A 138 -16.35 -6.48 -12.63
N PRO A 139 -15.81 -6.39 -13.86
CA PRO A 139 -15.09 -7.51 -14.50
C PRO A 139 -13.88 -8.06 -13.72
N MET A 140 -13.36 -7.29 -12.75
CA MET A 140 -12.27 -7.73 -11.87
C MET A 140 -12.74 -8.50 -10.62
N ALA A 141 -14.06 -8.63 -10.40
CA ALA A 141 -14.63 -9.24 -9.18
C ALA A 141 -14.10 -10.64 -8.90
N GLY A 142 -13.82 -11.45 -9.94
CA GLY A 142 -13.28 -12.80 -9.78
C GLY A 142 -11.92 -12.87 -9.06
N ARG A 143 -11.22 -11.74 -8.92
CA ARG A 143 -9.94 -11.63 -8.20
C ARG A 143 -10.08 -11.11 -6.77
N ILE A 144 -11.28 -10.68 -6.36
CA ILE A 144 -11.48 -9.92 -5.14
C ILE A 144 -12.32 -10.77 -4.18
N ASP A 145 -11.76 -11.04 -3.01
CA ASP A 145 -12.50 -11.51 -1.84
C ASP A 145 -12.72 -10.33 -0.89
N MET A 146 -13.85 -10.33 -0.19
CA MET A 146 -14.21 -9.26 0.73
C MET A 146 -14.75 -9.83 2.04
N ILE A 147 -14.09 -9.52 3.16
CA ILE A 147 -14.50 -9.85 4.51
C ILE A 147 -15.11 -8.61 5.16
N GLN A 148 -16.32 -8.75 5.73
CA GLN A 148 -16.94 -7.68 6.49
C GLN A 148 -16.72 -7.90 7.99
N GLY A 149 -16.01 -6.98 8.64
CA GLY A 149 -15.68 -7.03 10.06
C GLY A 149 -14.60 -6.02 10.42
N SER A 150 -14.36 -5.81 11.71
CA SER A 150 -13.23 -4.96 12.12
C SER A 150 -11.92 -5.65 11.79
N SER A 151 -10.96 -4.93 11.22
CA SER A 151 -9.63 -5.47 10.91
C SER A 151 -8.78 -5.77 12.15
N ILE A 152 -9.30 -5.50 13.35
CA ILE A 152 -8.64 -5.83 14.61
C ILE A 152 -9.42 -6.89 15.42
N ASP A 153 -10.53 -7.40 14.89
CA ASP A 153 -11.28 -8.48 15.54
C ASP A 153 -10.55 -9.83 15.34
N ALA A 154 -10.49 -10.63 16.41
CA ALA A 154 -9.68 -11.84 16.45
C ALA A 154 -10.10 -12.91 15.42
N ASP A 155 -11.39 -13.02 15.13
CA ASP A 155 -11.93 -13.92 14.11
C ASP A 155 -11.56 -13.45 12.69
N ILE A 156 -11.63 -12.15 12.42
CA ILE A 156 -11.20 -11.56 11.15
C ILE A 156 -9.70 -11.74 10.93
N ILE A 157 -8.87 -11.49 11.95
CA ILE A 157 -7.42 -11.73 11.89
C ILE A 157 -7.13 -13.21 11.59
N ALA A 158 -7.82 -14.13 12.25
CA ALA A 158 -7.66 -15.56 12.03
C ALA A 158 -8.03 -15.98 10.59
N GLU A 159 -9.15 -15.48 10.07
CA GLU A 159 -9.59 -15.75 8.69
C GLU A 159 -8.59 -15.20 7.66
N VAL A 160 -8.10 -13.97 7.85
CA VAL A 160 -7.07 -13.37 6.98
C VAL A 160 -5.78 -14.18 7.01
N ALA A 161 -5.33 -14.62 8.20
CA ALA A 161 -4.13 -15.44 8.34
C ALA A 161 -4.27 -16.81 7.66
N GLU A 162 -5.44 -17.44 7.74
CA GLU A 162 -5.73 -18.70 7.03
C GLU A 162 -5.63 -18.52 5.51
N ILE A 163 -6.25 -17.47 4.96
CA ILE A 163 -6.19 -17.16 3.52
C ILE A 163 -4.74 -16.86 3.09
N ALA A 164 -4.01 -16.07 3.88
CA ALA A 164 -2.63 -15.72 3.60
C ALA A 164 -1.68 -16.94 3.62
N GLY A 165 -1.97 -17.97 4.41
CA GLY A 165 -1.17 -19.19 4.48
C GLY A 165 -1.06 -19.96 3.15
N GLY A 166 -1.99 -19.73 2.21
CA GLY A 166 -1.94 -20.29 0.85
C GLY A 166 -1.12 -19.49 -0.15
N ALA A 167 -0.71 -18.26 0.18
CA ALA A 167 -0.02 -17.34 -0.72
C ALA A 167 1.50 -17.49 -0.62
N LYS A 168 2.20 -17.27 -1.74
CA LYS A 168 3.67 -17.32 -1.79
C LYS A 168 4.30 -15.95 -1.57
N ARG A 169 3.61 -14.89 -1.99
CA ARG A 169 4.08 -13.52 -1.90
C ARG A 169 2.92 -12.57 -1.59
N VAL A 170 2.88 -12.17 -0.32
CA VAL A 170 1.88 -11.29 0.25
C VAL A 170 2.40 -9.85 0.27
N LEU A 171 1.59 -8.93 -0.23
CA LEU A 171 1.71 -7.49 -0.01
C LEU A 171 0.54 -7.04 0.86
N VAL A 172 0.81 -6.20 1.86
CA VAL A 172 -0.19 -5.70 2.81
C VAL A 172 -0.35 -4.19 2.66
N SER A 173 -1.58 -3.71 2.76
CA SER A 173 -1.97 -2.30 2.69
C SER A 173 -2.97 -1.99 3.80
N LEU A 174 -2.59 -1.11 4.72
CA LEU A 174 -3.40 -0.70 5.86
C LEU A 174 -3.96 0.71 5.63
N ASP A 175 -5.28 0.84 5.57
CA ASP A 175 -5.97 2.11 5.28
C ASP A 175 -7.41 2.17 5.84
N SER A 176 -7.66 1.55 7.00
CA SER A 176 -9.01 1.47 7.58
C SER A 176 -9.35 2.66 8.50
N ASN A 177 -8.66 2.79 9.63
CA ASN A 177 -8.83 3.84 10.62
C ASN A 177 -7.46 4.40 11.00
N HIS A 178 -7.37 5.73 11.09
CA HIS A 178 -6.09 6.42 11.23
C HIS A 178 -5.70 6.81 12.66
N THR A 179 -6.31 6.20 13.67
CA THR A 179 -5.85 6.34 15.07
C THR A 179 -4.62 5.48 15.34
N HIS A 180 -3.76 5.95 16.26
CA HIS A 180 -2.54 5.25 16.63
C HIS A 180 -2.82 3.79 17.03
N ASP A 181 -3.68 3.59 18.02
CA ASP A 181 -3.93 2.25 18.60
C ASP A 181 -4.49 1.27 17.57
N HIS A 182 -5.36 1.74 16.68
CA HIS A 182 -5.95 0.90 15.63
C HIS A 182 -4.90 0.48 14.61
N VAL A 183 -4.12 1.42 14.09
CA VAL A 183 -3.07 1.11 13.10
C VAL A 183 -1.99 0.23 13.72
N LEU A 184 -1.64 0.44 14.99
CA LEU A 184 -0.69 -0.42 15.69
C LEU A 184 -1.20 -1.86 15.81
N ALA A 185 -2.49 -2.04 16.13
CA ALA A 185 -3.11 -3.36 16.17
C ALA A 185 -3.13 -4.04 14.78
N GLU A 186 -3.42 -3.29 13.70
CA GLU A 186 -3.34 -3.82 12.33
C GLU A 186 -1.89 -4.19 11.94
N LEU A 187 -0.91 -3.38 12.33
CA LEU A 187 0.50 -3.69 12.11
C LEU A 187 0.91 -4.99 12.81
N GLU A 188 0.51 -5.17 14.06
CA GLU A 188 0.76 -6.40 14.82
C GLU A 188 0.08 -7.63 14.19
N ALA A 189 -1.12 -7.46 13.64
CA ALA A 189 -1.88 -8.54 13.02
C ALA A 189 -1.36 -8.92 11.62
N TYR A 190 -1.05 -7.94 10.78
CA TYR A 190 -0.91 -8.15 9.34
C TYR A 190 0.51 -7.95 8.81
N ALA A 191 1.34 -7.10 9.42
CA ALA A 191 2.72 -6.95 8.96
C ALA A 191 3.54 -8.26 9.03
N PRO A 192 3.32 -9.19 9.99
CA PRO A 192 3.96 -10.50 9.96
C PRO A 192 3.60 -11.36 8.72
N LEU A 193 2.47 -11.08 8.06
CA LEU A 193 2.04 -11.80 6.85
C LEU A 193 2.80 -11.32 5.60
N THR A 194 3.31 -10.09 5.59
CA THR A 194 4.05 -9.52 4.45
C THR A 194 5.26 -10.40 4.12
N SER A 195 5.40 -10.84 2.87
CA SER A 195 6.54 -11.68 2.49
C SER A 195 7.85 -10.89 2.44
N ARG A 196 9.00 -11.54 2.68
CA ARG A 196 10.31 -10.90 2.55
C ARG A 196 10.55 -10.36 1.14
N GLY A 197 11.04 -9.13 1.03
CA GLY A 197 11.14 -8.37 -0.23
C GLY A 197 9.83 -7.73 -0.71
N SER A 198 8.73 -7.92 0.02
CA SER A 198 7.43 -7.26 -0.20
C SER A 198 7.24 -6.08 0.75
N TYR A 199 6.05 -5.47 0.73
CA TYR A 199 5.73 -4.28 1.51
C TYR A 199 4.52 -4.47 2.42
N CYS A 200 4.60 -3.82 3.59
CA CYS A 200 3.45 -3.43 4.40
C CYS A 200 3.28 -1.92 4.25
N LEU A 201 2.34 -1.50 3.44
CA LEU A 201 2.03 -0.09 3.20
C LEU A 201 1.09 0.39 4.29
N VAL A 202 1.42 1.50 4.95
CA VAL A 202 0.57 2.15 5.94
C VAL A 202 0.18 3.51 5.41
N PHE A 203 -1.05 3.64 4.92
CA PHE A 203 -1.52 4.86 4.30
C PHE A 203 -1.84 5.96 5.33
N ASP A 204 -1.99 7.19 4.83
CA ASP A 204 -2.37 8.39 5.59
C ASP A 204 -1.46 8.73 6.78
N THR A 205 -0.21 8.28 6.77
CA THR A 205 0.82 8.69 7.73
C THR A 205 1.08 10.20 7.70
N VAL A 206 0.73 10.89 6.60
CA VAL A 206 0.79 12.36 6.50
C VAL A 206 0.00 13.09 7.59
N VAL A 207 -1.00 12.44 8.21
CA VAL A 207 -1.77 13.00 9.33
C VAL A 207 -0.87 13.54 10.45
N GLU A 208 0.27 12.89 10.68
CA GLU A 208 1.26 13.31 11.70
C GLU A 208 1.93 14.65 11.39
N ASP A 209 1.99 15.03 10.11
CA ASP A 209 2.64 16.27 9.66
C ASP A 209 1.63 17.40 9.40
N MET A 210 0.35 17.21 9.77
CA MET A 210 -0.70 18.21 9.57
C MET A 210 -0.88 19.10 10.80
N PRO A 211 -1.45 20.31 10.61
CA PRO A 211 -1.89 21.12 11.74
C PRO A 211 -2.89 20.36 12.62
N GLU A 212 -2.83 20.60 13.94
CA GLU A 212 -3.83 20.08 14.87
C GLU A 212 -5.25 20.56 14.48
N GLY A 213 -6.23 19.66 14.57
CA GLY A 213 -7.63 19.97 14.22
C GLY A 213 -7.91 20.05 12.72
N PHE A 214 -6.98 19.65 11.84
CA PHE A 214 -7.21 19.61 10.39
C PHE A 214 -8.43 18.77 10.00
N TYR A 215 -8.70 17.68 10.74
CA TYR A 215 -9.90 16.87 10.60
C TYR A 215 -10.83 17.04 11.82
N PRO A 216 -11.75 18.02 11.83
CA PRO A 216 -12.53 18.37 13.02
C PRO A 216 -13.52 17.28 13.48
N ASP A 217 -13.98 16.43 12.56
CA ASP A 217 -14.95 15.36 12.84
C ASP A 217 -14.28 14.01 13.13
N ARG A 218 -12.96 13.99 13.27
CA ARG A 218 -12.16 12.77 13.45
C ARG A 218 -11.16 12.96 14.60
N PRO A 219 -10.78 11.88 15.30
CA PRO A 219 -9.83 11.96 16.40
C PRO A 219 -8.36 12.04 15.93
N TRP A 220 -8.11 12.25 14.64
CA TRP A 220 -6.79 12.15 14.03
C TRP A 220 -6.02 13.47 14.17
N HIS A 221 -4.78 13.38 14.65
CA HIS A 221 -3.88 14.52 14.82
C HIS A 221 -2.44 14.04 15.01
N PRO A 222 -1.42 14.92 14.99
CA PRO A 222 -0.06 14.55 15.37
C PRO A 222 -0.02 13.91 16.77
N GLY A 223 0.54 12.69 16.88
CA GLY A 223 0.54 11.86 18.08
C GLY A 223 -0.63 10.87 18.20
N ASN A 224 -1.66 10.96 17.35
CA ASN A 224 -2.72 9.97 17.21
C ASN A 224 -2.98 9.71 15.71
N SER A 225 -2.00 9.09 15.06
CA SER A 225 -1.92 8.95 13.60
C SER A 225 -1.32 7.62 13.16
N PRO A 226 -1.42 7.25 11.87
CA PRO A 226 -0.74 6.07 11.35
C PRO A 226 0.79 6.16 11.47
N LYS A 227 1.39 7.34 11.30
CA LYS A 227 2.85 7.50 11.42
C LYS A 227 3.34 7.25 12.83
N SER A 228 2.59 7.71 13.82
CA SER A 228 2.94 7.47 15.23
C SER A 228 2.93 5.97 15.55
N ALA A 229 1.97 5.21 15.00
CA ALA A 229 1.92 3.75 15.13
C ALA A 229 3.09 3.06 14.39
N VAL A 230 3.43 3.52 13.18
CA VAL A 230 4.59 3.02 12.43
C VAL A 230 5.88 3.16 13.22
N PHE A 231 6.14 4.34 13.80
CA PHE A 231 7.37 4.57 14.58
C PHE A 231 7.43 3.69 15.82
N GLU A 232 6.32 3.54 16.54
CA GLU A 232 6.26 2.63 17.69
C GLU A 232 6.49 1.18 17.27
N TYR A 233 5.82 0.72 16.22
CA TYR A 233 5.95 -0.66 15.73
C TYR A 233 7.38 -0.98 15.30
N LEU A 234 8.04 -0.09 14.55
CA LEU A 234 9.43 -0.25 14.14
C LEU A 234 10.39 -0.30 15.35
N GLU A 235 10.12 0.47 16.41
CA GLU A 235 10.91 0.39 17.64
C GLU A 235 10.70 -0.94 18.37
N ARG A 236 9.45 -1.43 18.45
CA ARG A 236 9.14 -2.76 19.02
C ARG A 236 9.90 -3.88 18.30
N LEU A 237 9.99 -3.82 16.97
CA LEU A 237 10.69 -4.84 16.18
C LEU A 237 12.20 -4.95 16.50
N LYS A 238 12.86 -3.85 16.89
CA LYS A 238 14.29 -3.88 17.26
C LYS A 238 14.57 -4.73 18.51
N GLY A 239 13.61 -4.82 19.43
CA GLY A 239 13.78 -5.49 20.72
C GLY A 239 13.10 -6.86 20.85
N ALA A 240 12.07 -7.13 20.05
CA ALA A 240 11.09 -8.17 20.38
C ALA A 240 11.30 -9.54 19.72
N GLY A 241 12.31 -9.73 18.87
CA GLY A 241 12.54 -11.03 18.20
C GLY A 241 11.30 -11.55 17.46
N VAL A 242 10.47 -10.62 16.96
CA VAL A 242 9.20 -10.93 16.30
C VAL A 242 9.49 -11.72 15.03
N LEU A 243 8.68 -12.73 14.76
CA LEU A 243 8.79 -13.56 13.57
C LEU A 243 7.66 -13.22 12.60
N GLY A 244 7.97 -13.26 11.31
CA GLY A 244 6.93 -13.30 10.29
C GLY A 244 6.21 -14.65 10.29
N ALA A 245 5.11 -14.74 9.54
CA ALA A 245 4.35 -15.98 9.38
C ALA A 245 5.17 -17.12 8.75
N ASP A 246 6.27 -16.79 8.06
CA ASP A 246 7.23 -17.75 7.51
C ASP A 246 8.27 -18.25 8.55
N GLY A 247 8.16 -17.81 9.80
CA GLY A 247 9.06 -18.17 10.90
C GLY A 247 10.42 -17.48 10.88
N SER A 248 10.68 -16.58 9.92
CA SER A 248 11.92 -15.79 9.88
C SER A 248 11.79 -14.49 10.68
N PRO A 249 12.91 -13.91 11.17
CA PRO A 249 12.88 -12.62 11.86
C PRO A 249 12.16 -11.56 11.03
N LEU A 250 11.28 -10.80 11.68
CA LEU A 250 10.53 -9.73 11.06
C LEU A 250 11.32 -8.42 11.18
N ALA A 251 11.77 -7.90 10.05
CA ALA A 251 12.46 -6.62 9.96
C ALA A 251 11.87 -5.81 8.81
N PHE A 252 11.64 -4.52 9.07
CA PHE A 252 11.16 -3.58 8.08
C PHE A 252 12.08 -2.38 8.00
N GLU A 253 12.27 -1.90 6.79
CA GLU A 253 12.93 -0.63 6.50
C GLU A 253 11.92 0.28 5.80
N ASN A 254 11.96 1.57 6.13
CA ASN A 254 11.21 2.55 5.36
C ASN A 254 11.91 2.76 4.00
N ASP A 255 11.17 2.58 2.91
CA ASP A 255 11.66 2.89 1.57
C ASP A 255 11.55 4.39 1.28
N LYS A 256 12.49 5.14 1.86
CA LYS A 256 12.56 6.58 1.72
C LYS A 256 12.78 7.04 0.27
N ALA A 257 13.37 6.18 -0.58
CA ALA A 257 13.56 6.51 -1.98
C ALA A 257 12.23 6.68 -2.72
N ILE A 258 11.18 5.95 -2.33
CA ILE A 258 9.82 6.15 -2.87
C ILE A 258 9.27 7.50 -2.43
N GLU A 259 9.36 7.83 -1.13
CA GLU A 259 8.91 9.11 -0.59
C GLU A 259 9.58 10.30 -1.28
N ASP A 260 10.92 10.27 -1.35
CA ASP A 260 11.73 11.34 -1.95
C ASP A 260 11.43 11.49 -3.45
N LYS A 261 11.16 10.38 -4.16
CA LYS A 261 10.77 10.40 -5.58
C LYS A 261 9.42 11.09 -5.80
N LEU A 262 8.46 10.88 -4.89
CA LEU A 262 7.08 11.33 -5.11
C LEU A 262 6.88 12.82 -4.80
N PHE A 263 7.54 13.34 -3.75
CA PHE A 263 7.30 14.66 -3.11
C PHE A 263 5.88 14.90 -2.57
N LEU A 264 4.87 14.37 -3.25
CA LEU A 264 3.45 14.46 -2.94
C LEU A 264 2.95 13.06 -2.64
N THR A 265 2.88 12.74 -1.35
CA THR A 265 2.40 11.45 -0.86
C THR A 265 1.61 11.65 0.43
N VAL A 266 0.52 10.90 0.60
CA VAL A 266 -0.15 10.77 1.90
C VAL A 266 0.50 9.71 2.79
N THR A 267 1.56 9.06 2.29
CA THR A 267 2.23 7.90 2.89
C THR A 267 3.69 8.18 3.33
N PRO A 268 4.08 9.39 3.80
CA PRO A 268 5.45 9.62 4.27
C PRO A 268 5.76 8.71 5.46
N ALA A 269 6.93 8.08 5.49
CA ALA A 269 7.29 7.02 6.43
C ALA A 269 6.47 5.70 6.36
N GLY A 270 5.44 5.60 5.52
CA GLY A 270 4.50 4.46 5.46
C GLY A 270 4.87 3.33 4.48
N PHE A 271 5.88 3.52 3.64
CA PHE A 271 6.38 2.50 2.70
C PHE A 271 7.31 1.50 3.39
N LEU A 272 6.78 0.54 4.16
CA LEU A 272 7.61 -0.41 4.91
C LEU A 272 7.96 -1.64 4.06
N LYS A 273 9.22 -1.74 3.64
CA LYS A 273 9.77 -2.91 2.92
C LYS A 273 10.24 -3.95 3.93
N ARG A 274 9.79 -5.20 3.81
CA ARG A 274 10.32 -6.30 4.62
C ARG A 274 11.67 -6.77 4.07
N VAL A 275 12.72 -6.79 4.90
CA VAL A 275 14.10 -7.12 4.50
C VAL A 275 14.56 -8.52 4.94
#